data_AF-A0A2S5R2D0-F1
#
_entry.id   AF-A0A2S5R2D0-F1
#
_cell.length_a   1.000
_cell.length_b   1.000
_cell.length_c   1.000
_cell.angle_alpha   90.00
_cell.angle_beta   90.00
_cell.angle_gamma   90.00
#
_symmetry.space_group_name_H-M   'P 1'
#
loop_
_entity.id
_entity.type
_entity.pdbx_description
1 polymer ?
#
loop_
_entity_poly.entity_id
_entity_poly.type
_entity_poly.pdbx_seq_one_letter_code
_entity_poly.pdbx_strand_id
1 'polypeptide(L)'
;MLDTTHVFDRLRIDHRSAVIACQEVGNMIRDSATPLTTSSKLFNDFLSLDVRFDDEVYARVCCKSMIQQIVEKNNIVDDSQVILDYANAYAKSFCEDPKWSYLWSKPENVTTATSDVQVQVVKELDTKVAVKADGSIKKGGKQILAQELYTKHVVDATTPLTNVEFIALIMKELDMSLAGARTYAYNAKKNSERK
;
A
#
# COMPACT_ATOMS: atom_id res chain seq x y z
N MET A 1 -22.50 -7.03 -29.84
CA MET A 1 -21.27 -6.25 -30.01
C MET A 1 -21.47 -4.85 -29.44
N LEU A 2 -20.80 -4.55 -28.35
CA LEU A 2 -20.79 -3.26 -27.67
C LEU A 2 -19.42 -2.62 -27.85
N ASP A 3 -19.39 -1.34 -28.23
CA ASP A 3 -18.16 -0.54 -28.24
C ASP A 3 -18.07 0.23 -26.92
N THR A 4 -17.02 -0.05 -26.15
CA THR A 4 -16.81 0.49 -24.80
C THR A 4 -15.86 1.69 -24.75
N THR A 5 -15.37 2.16 -25.89
CA THR A 5 -14.41 3.29 -25.98
C THR A 5 -14.94 4.53 -25.26
N HIS A 6 -16.21 4.85 -25.47
CA HIS A 6 -16.87 6.00 -24.81
C HIS A 6 -16.90 5.88 -23.28
N VAL A 7 -16.93 4.66 -22.72
CA VAL A 7 -16.91 4.43 -21.27
C VAL A 7 -15.51 4.74 -20.73
N PHE A 8 -14.47 4.27 -21.41
CA PHE A 8 -13.08 4.61 -21.05
C PHE A 8 -12.84 6.13 -21.10
N ASP A 9 -13.29 6.80 -22.16
CA ASP A 9 -13.15 8.25 -22.32
C ASP A 9 -13.85 9.02 -21.19
N ARG A 10 -15.10 8.64 -20.88
CA ARG A 10 -15.89 9.23 -19.80
C ARG A 10 -15.22 9.06 -18.44
N LEU A 11 -14.62 7.90 -18.20
CA LEU A 11 -13.92 7.57 -16.96
C LEU A 11 -12.47 8.08 -16.93
N ARG A 12 -11.97 8.62 -18.05
CA ARG A 12 -10.58 9.07 -18.25
C ARG A 12 -9.55 7.97 -17.96
N ILE A 13 -9.83 6.76 -18.44
CA ILE A 13 -8.94 5.61 -18.32
C ILE A 13 -8.19 5.41 -19.65
N ASP A 14 -6.87 5.29 -19.60
CA ASP A 14 -6.06 5.03 -20.80
C ASP A 14 -6.19 3.57 -21.25
N HIS A 15 -6.98 3.36 -22.31
CA HIS A 15 -7.26 2.05 -22.88
C HIS A 15 -6.29 1.63 -23.99
N ARG A 16 -5.16 2.33 -24.19
CA ARG A 16 -4.13 1.94 -25.17
C ARG A 16 -3.23 0.83 -24.66
N SER A 17 -3.23 0.60 -23.35
CA SER A 17 -2.46 -0.44 -22.68
C SER A 17 -3.31 -1.11 -21.60
N ALA A 18 -3.53 -2.42 -21.74
CA ALA A 18 -4.30 -3.19 -20.77
C ALA A 18 -3.69 -3.08 -19.36
N VAL A 19 -2.35 -3.01 -19.24
CA VAL A 19 -1.65 -2.86 -17.97
C VAL A 19 -1.99 -1.53 -17.30
N ILE A 20 -1.95 -0.43 -18.06
CA ILE A 20 -2.25 0.91 -17.54
C ILE A 20 -3.72 0.99 -17.14
N ALA A 21 -4.64 0.56 -18.03
CA ALA A 21 -6.08 0.54 -17.76
C ALA A 21 -6.41 -0.25 -16.48
N CYS A 22 -5.81 -1.44 -16.32
CA CYS A 22 -5.99 -2.27 -15.12
C CYS A 22 -5.45 -1.59 -13.85
N GLN A 23 -4.35 -0.85 -13.94
CA GLN A 23 -3.79 -0.13 -12.81
C GLN A 23 -4.68 1.06 -12.40
N GLU A 24 -5.15 1.83 -13.37
CA GLU A 24 -6.04 2.97 -13.15
C GLU A 24 -7.38 2.54 -12.55
N VAL A 25 -8.00 1.49 -13.09
CA VAL A 25 -9.22 0.90 -12.52
C VAL A 25 -8.97 0.34 -11.12
N GLY A 26 -7.85 -0.34 -10.92
CA GLY A 26 -7.46 -0.85 -9.60
C GLY A 26 -7.30 0.27 -8.56
N ASN A 27 -6.70 1.39 -8.93
CA ASN A 27 -6.59 2.57 -8.07
C ASN A 27 -7.95 3.22 -7.82
N MET A 28 -8.77 3.40 -8.86
CA MET A 28 -10.12 3.96 -8.76
C MET A 28 -10.98 3.19 -7.75
N ILE A 29 -10.95 1.86 -7.78
CA ILE A 29 -11.70 1.02 -6.83
C ILE A 29 -11.09 1.12 -5.42
N ARG A 30 -9.75 1.03 -5.30
CA ARG A 30 -9.06 1.08 -4.00
C ARG A 30 -9.28 2.40 -3.27
N ASP A 31 -9.26 3.50 -4.01
CA ASP A 31 -9.33 4.86 -3.46
C ASP A 31 -10.79 5.35 -3.32
N SER A 32 -11.76 4.51 -3.72
CA SER A 32 -13.20 4.77 -3.55
C SER A 32 -13.64 4.54 -2.10
N ALA A 33 -14.53 5.39 -1.60
CA ALA A 33 -15.20 5.18 -0.31
C ALA A 33 -16.19 3.99 -0.34
N THR A 34 -16.58 3.54 -1.54
CA THR A 34 -17.52 2.43 -1.74
C THR A 34 -17.00 1.44 -2.80
N PRO A 35 -15.95 0.65 -2.50
CA PRO A 35 -15.27 -0.18 -3.49
C PRO A 35 -16.18 -1.20 -4.18
N LEU A 36 -17.05 -1.88 -3.42
CA LEU A 36 -18.00 -2.86 -3.96
C LEU A 36 -19.00 -2.22 -4.92
N THR A 37 -19.63 -1.12 -4.52
CA THR A 37 -20.59 -0.38 -5.35
C THR A 37 -19.93 0.19 -6.60
N THR A 38 -18.70 0.69 -6.47
CA THR A 38 -17.91 1.18 -7.61
C THR A 38 -17.60 0.04 -8.58
N SER A 39 -17.25 -1.14 -8.08
CA SER A 39 -16.97 -2.33 -8.88
C SER A 39 -18.22 -2.82 -9.62
N SER A 40 -19.36 -2.91 -8.93
CA SER A 40 -20.67 -3.21 -9.54
C SER A 40 -21.04 -2.22 -10.63
N LYS A 41 -20.83 -0.92 -10.38
CA LYS A 41 -21.09 0.14 -11.36
C LYS A 41 -20.20 -0.02 -12.60
N LEU A 42 -18.93 -0.37 -12.45
CA LEU A 42 -18.04 -0.62 -13.59
C LEU A 42 -18.55 -1.78 -14.47
N PHE A 43 -19.03 -2.88 -13.88
CA PHE A 43 -19.65 -3.97 -14.65
C PHE A 43 -20.91 -3.50 -15.39
N ASN A 44 -21.74 -2.68 -14.74
CA ASN A 44 -22.92 -2.11 -15.39
C ASN A 44 -22.53 -1.15 -16.54
N ASP A 45 -21.55 -0.29 -16.32
CA ASP A 45 -21.09 0.70 -17.28
C ASP A 45 -20.46 0.06 -18.52
N PHE A 46 -19.64 -0.98 -18.36
CA PHE A 46 -18.94 -1.64 -19.47
C PHE A 46 -19.74 -2.75 -20.15
N LEU A 47 -20.51 -3.52 -19.37
CA LEU A 47 -21.16 -4.75 -19.86
C LEU A 47 -22.69 -4.71 -19.76
N SER A 48 -23.28 -3.65 -19.21
CA SER A 48 -24.73 -3.57 -18.92
C SER A 48 -25.24 -4.70 -18.02
N LEU A 49 -24.38 -5.24 -17.15
CA LEU A 49 -24.72 -6.32 -16.20
C LEU A 49 -24.86 -5.78 -14.78
N ASP A 50 -25.90 -6.19 -14.05
CA ASP A 50 -26.06 -5.91 -12.62
C ASP A 50 -25.35 -6.99 -11.80
N VAL A 51 -24.04 -6.79 -11.58
CA VAL A 51 -23.21 -7.69 -10.79
C VAL A 51 -23.06 -7.13 -9.38
N ARG A 52 -23.27 -7.97 -8.36
CA ARG A 52 -23.08 -7.61 -6.95
C ARG A 52 -21.92 -8.38 -6.36
N PHE A 53 -21.10 -7.68 -5.59
CA PHE A 53 -19.95 -8.25 -4.90
C PHE A 53 -20.12 -8.13 -3.39
N ASP A 54 -19.61 -9.12 -2.67
CA ASP A 54 -19.57 -9.19 -1.20
C ASP A 54 -18.13 -9.13 -0.65
N ASP A 55 -17.12 -9.30 -1.50
CA ASP A 55 -15.71 -9.20 -1.17
C ASP A 55 -14.96 -8.19 -2.05
N GLU A 56 -14.26 -7.25 -1.43
CA GLU A 56 -13.60 -6.14 -2.14
C GLU A 56 -12.42 -6.58 -2.99
N VAL A 57 -11.68 -7.59 -2.53
CA VAL A 57 -10.51 -8.07 -3.27
C VAL A 57 -10.97 -8.84 -4.48
N TYR A 58 -11.95 -9.73 -4.32
CA TYR A 58 -12.61 -10.44 -5.41
C TYR A 58 -13.18 -9.47 -6.45
N ALA A 59 -13.95 -8.47 -6.01
CA ALA A 59 -14.55 -7.45 -6.88
C ALA A 59 -13.49 -6.72 -7.73
N ARG A 60 -12.40 -6.26 -7.08
CA ARG A 60 -11.32 -5.57 -7.76
C ARG A 60 -10.60 -6.45 -8.78
N VAL A 61 -10.39 -7.73 -8.46
CA VAL A 61 -9.75 -8.69 -9.38
C VAL A 61 -10.65 -8.97 -10.58
N CYS A 62 -11.96 -9.16 -10.34
CA CYS A 62 -12.95 -9.28 -11.41
C CYS A 62 -12.93 -8.06 -12.33
N CYS A 63 -12.98 -6.84 -11.80
CA CYS A 63 -12.94 -5.63 -12.62
C CYS A 63 -11.65 -5.52 -13.45
N LYS A 64 -10.49 -5.84 -12.87
CA LYS A 64 -9.22 -5.81 -13.62
C LYS A 64 -9.21 -6.85 -14.74
N SER A 65 -9.68 -8.06 -14.48
CA SER A 65 -9.78 -9.12 -15.48
C SER A 65 -10.73 -8.75 -16.63
N MET A 66 -11.90 -8.18 -16.29
CA MET A 66 -12.86 -7.64 -17.26
C MET A 66 -12.20 -6.58 -18.16
N ILE A 67 -11.54 -5.59 -17.57
CA ILE A 67 -10.92 -4.48 -18.31
C ILE A 67 -9.80 -4.98 -19.22
N GLN A 68 -8.98 -5.92 -18.74
CA GLN A 68 -7.95 -6.55 -19.56
C GLN A 68 -8.57 -7.20 -20.81
N GLN A 69 -9.61 -8.02 -20.65
CA GLN A 69 -10.28 -8.68 -21.78
C GLN A 69 -10.87 -7.69 -22.79
N ILE A 70 -11.46 -6.60 -22.31
CA ILE A 70 -12.04 -5.56 -23.16
C ILE A 70 -10.94 -4.86 -23.97
N VAL A 71 -9.84 -4.45 -23.33
CA VAL A 71 -8.74 -3.76 -24.01
C VAL A 71 -8.02 -4.66 -25.01
N GLU A 72 -7.79 -5.94 -24.66
CA GLU A 72 -7.18 -6.93 -25.57
C GLU A 72 -8.03 -7.19 -26.83
N LYS A 73 -9.35 -6.95 -26.74
CA LYS A 73 -10.29 -7.03 -27.86
C LYS A 73 -10.57 -5.67 -28.51
N ASN A 74 -9.65 -4.72 -28.38
CA ASN A 74 -9.76 -3.37 -28.94
C ASN A 74 -11.05 -2.64 -28.52
N ASN A 75 -11.43 -2.76 -27.25
CA ASN A 75 -12.62 -2.16 -26.64
C ASN A 75 -13.97 -2.67 -27.17
N ILE A 76 -13.96 -3.78 -27.92
CA ILE A 76 -15.15 -4.41 -28.46
C ILE A 76 -15.56 -5.61 -27.61
N VAL A 77 -16.83 -5.63 -27.22
CA VAL A 77 -17.45 -6.73 -26.45
C VAL A 77 -18.51 -7.43 -27.29
N ASP A 78 -18.19 -8.63 -27.76
CA ASP A 78 -19.14 -9.45 -28.53
C ASP A 78 -20.25 -10.01 -27.63
N ASP A 79 -19.85 -10.59 -26.51
CA ASP A 79 -20.71 -11.22 -25.51
C ASP A 79 -20.26 -10.81 -24.10
N SER A 80 -21.15 -10.10 -23.40
CA SER A 80 -20.90 -9.61 -22.05
C SER A 80 -20.87 -10.72 -21.01
N GLN A 81 -21.66 -11.79 -21.20
CA GLN A 81 -21.71 -12.91 -20.27
C GLN A 81 -20.40 -13.70 -20.30
N VAL A 82 -19.82 -13.89 -21.49
CA VAL A 82 -18.52 -14.56 -21.64
C VAL A 82 -17.40 -13.81 -20.91
N ILE A 83 -17.40 -12.46 -20.96
CA ILE A 83 -16.41 -11.66 -20.22
C ILE A 83 -16.64 -11.79 -18.71
N LEU A 84 -17.89 -11.77 -18.24
CA LEU A 84 -18.22 -11.96 -16.82
C LEU A 84 -17.76 -13.35 -16.33
N ASP A 85 -18.07 -14.41 -17.08
CA ASP A 85 -17.71 -15.77 -16.72
C ASP A 85 -16.18 -15.93 -16.65
N TYR A 86 -15.45 -15.35 -17.60
CA TYR A 86 -13.99 -15.31 -17.57
C TYR A 86 -13.45 -14.56 -16.33
N ALA A 87 -13.99 -13.36 -16.05
CA ALA A 87 -13.55 -12.55 -14.93
C ALA A 87 -13.79 -13.27 -13.59
N ASN A 88 -14.94 -13.93 -13.43
CA ASN A 88 -15.26 -14.72 -12.24
C ASN A 88 -14.35 -15.94 -12.09
N ALA A 89 -14.11 -16.67 -13.18
CA ALA A 89 -13.20 -17.82 -13.17
C ALA A 89 -11.77 -17.42 -12.81
N TYR A 90 -11.28 -16.33 -13.40
CA TYR A 90 -9.98 -15.77 -13.09
C TYR A 90 -9.88 -15.35 -11.62
N ALA A 91 -10.83 -14.54 -11.13
CA ALA A 91 -10.84 -14.08 -9.75
C ALA A 91 -10.94 -15.23 -8.75
N LYS A 92 -11.74 -16.26 -9.06
CA LYS A 92 -11.83 -17.47 -8.24
C LYS A 92 -10.49 -18.19 -8.18
N SER A 93 -9.86 -18.46 -9.33
CA SER A 93 -8.54 -19.10 -9.38
C SER A 93 -7.46 -18.29 -8.64
N PHE A 94 -7.54 -16.97 -8.73
CA PHE A 94 -6.64 -16.06 -8.04
C PHE A 94 -6.83 -16.16 -6.53
N CYS A 95 -8.07 -16.16 -6.02
CA CYS A 95 -8.37 -16.26 -4.60
C CYS A 95 -8.04 -17.64 -3.99
N GLU A 96 -8.18 -18.71 -4.78
CA GLU A 96 -7.89 -20.08 -4.35
C GLU A 96 -6.40 -20.43 -4.37
N ASP A 97 -5.57 -19.67 -5.10
CA ASP A 97 -4.14 -19.93 -5.20
C ASP A 97 -3.42 -19.56 -3.87
N PRO A 98 -2.79 -20.54 -3.18
CA PRO A 98 -2.11 -20.33 -1.90
C PRO A 98 -1.00 -19.28 -1.97
N LYS A 99 -0.40 -19.05 -3.14
CA LYS A 99 0.65 -18.04 -3.34
C LYS A 99 0.17 -16.64 -2.98
N TRP A 100 -1.12 -16.38 -3.13
CA TRP A 100 -1.74 -15.07 -2.95
C TRP A 100 -2.55 -14.98 -1.65
N SER A 101 -2.59 -16.05 -0.85
CA SER A 101 -3.30 -16.16 0.44
C SER A 101 -3.13 -14.95 1.36
N TYR A 102 -1.95 -14.32 1.36
CA TYR A 102 -1.64 -13.13 2.16
C TYR A 102 -2.45 -11.86 1.79
N LEU A 103 -3.12 -11.84 0.64
CA LEU A 103 -3.96 -10.71 0.20
C LEU A 103 -5.40 -10.79 0.74
N TRP A 104 -5.87 -11.97 1.17
CA TRP A 104 -7.24 -12.22 1.64
C TRP A 104 -7.32 -12.89 3.00
N SER A 105 -6.20 -13.17 3.66
CA SER A 105 -6.18 -13.24 5.11
C SER A 105 -6.65 -11.88 5.63
N LYS A 106 -7.97 -11.74 5.81
CA LYS A 106 -8.56 -10.75 6.70
C LYS A 106 -7.70 -10.82 7.96
N PRO A 107 -7.12 -9.71 8.44
CA PRO A 107 -6.47 -9.75 9.73
C PRO A 107 -7.57 -10.22 10.70
N GLU A 108 -7.54 -11.49 11.07
CA GLU A 108 -8.39 -12.05 12.10
C GLU A 108 -8.25 -11.09 13.25
N ASN A 109 -9.33 -10.37 13.57
CA ASN A 109 -9.49 -9.48 14.70
C ASN A 109 -8.21 -9.36 15.54
N VAL A 110 -7.21 -8.62 15.05
CA VAL A 110 -6.25 -8.04 15.96
C VAL A 110 -7.07 -6.90 16.52
N THR A 111 -7.82 -7.22 17.56
CA THR A 111 -8.30 -6.29 18.57
C THR A 111 -7.05 -5.53 19.03
N THR A 112 -6.62 -4.52 18.26
CA THR A 112 -5.64 -3.52 18.67
C THR A 112 -6.34 -2.55 19.60
N ALA A 113 -6.85 -3.10 20.69
CA ALA A 113 -6.76 -2.47 22.00
C ALA A 113 -5.58 -3.10 22.74
N THR A 114 -4.44 -3.31 22.07
CA THR A 114 -3.18 -3.25 22.80
C THR A 114 -2.93 -1.77 23.01
N SER A 115 -3.31 -1.30 24.20
CA SER A 115 -2.76 -0.09 24.80
C SER A 115 -1.30 0.05 24.34
N ASP A 116 -1.01 1.05 23.51
CA ASP A 116 0.34 1.30 23.03
C ASP A 116 1.23 1.50 24.26
N VAL A 117 2.01 0.46 24.60
CA VAL A 117 3.01 0.58 25.66
C VAL A 117 4.10 1.46 25.06
N GLN A 118 4.04 2.74 25.38
CA GLN A 118 5.08 3.70 25.07
C GLN A 118 6.28 3.37 25.96
N VAL A 119 7.32 2.79 25.37
CA VAL A 119 8.54 2.44 26.08
C VAL A 119 9.65 3.40 25.66
N GLN A 120 10.44 3.83 26.65
CA GLN A 120 11.70 4.51 26.40
C GLN A 120 12.72 3.45 25.96
N VAL A 121 13.05 3.43 24.67
CA VAL A 121 13.94 2.40 24.10
C VAL A 121 15.41 2.80 24.19
N VAL A 122 15.69 4.10 24.20
CA VAL A 122 17.05 4.65 24.37
C VAL A 122 17.11 5.37 25.71
N LYS A 123 17.92 4.85 26.65
CA LYS A 123 18.03 5.38 28.03
C LYS A 123 18.36 6.87 28.11
N GLU A 124 19.00 7.37 27.05
CA GLU A 124 19.51 8.72 26.94
C GLU A 124 18.53 9.73 26.32
N LEU A 125 17.38 9.27 25.84
CA LEU A 125 16.35 10.11 25.21
C LEU A 125 15.05 10.03 26.00
N ASP A 126 14.37 11.16 26.18
CA ASP A 126 13.08 11.18 26.88
C ASP A 126 11.91 10.70 25.98
N THR A 127 12.14 10.59 24.67
CA THR A 127 11.11 10.12 23.75
C THR A 127 10.77 8.67 23.98
N LYS A 128 9.48 8.45 24.26
CA LYS A 128 8.88 7.13 24.28
C LYS A 128 8.31 6.80 22.91
N VAL A 129 8.61 5.61 22.42
CA VAL A 129 8.06 5.12 21.15
C VAL A 129 7.17 3.92 21.39
N ALA A 130 6.18 3.75 20.53
CA ALA A 130 5.33 2.58 20.56
C ALA A 130 6.15 1.34 20.11
N VAL A 131 6.13 0.31 20.95
CA VAL A 131 6.81 -0.96 20.70
C VAL A 131 5.76 -2.04 20.42
N LYS A 132 6.09 -3.00 19.56
CA LYS A 132 5.25 -4.18 19.30
C LYS A 132 5.42 -5.21 20.43
N ALA A 133 4.55 -6.22 20.45
CA ALA A 133 4.63 -7.31 21.41
C ALA A 133 5.95 -8.11 21.35
N ASP A 134 6.64 -8.10 20.21
CA ASP A 134 7.94 -8.73 20.00
C ASP A 134 9.15 -7.89 20.47
N GLY A 135 8.91 -6.71 21.06
CA GLY A 135 9.97 -5.78 21.49
C GLY A 135 10.52 -4.89 20.38
N SER A 136 10.04 -5.03 19.13
CA SER A 136 10.48 -4.19 18.01
C SER A 136 9.75 -2.84 17.95
N ILE A 137 10.46 -1.78 17.56
CA ILE A 137 9.91 -0.42 17.44
C ILE A 137 8.90 -0.36 16.27
N LYS A 138 7.71 0.23 16.49
CA LYS A 138 6.68 0.42 15.44
C LYS A 138 7.15 1.36 14.32
N LYS A 139 6.47 1.27 13.16
CA LYS A 139 6.75 2.09 11.97
C LYS A 139 6.74 3.58 12.33
N GLY A 140 7.79 4.31 11.95
CA GLY A 140 7.99 5.72 12.28
C GLY A 140 8.75 6.00 13.57
N GLY A 141 8.72 5.09 14.56
CA GLY A 141 9.42 5.30 15.84
C GLY A 141 10.94 5.42 15.69
N LYS A 142 11.56 4.59 14.83
CA LYS A 142 13.00 4.68 14.52
C LYS A 142 13.38 6.04 13.90
N GLN A 143 12.47 6.67 13.14
CA GLN A 143 12.72 7.99 12.56
C GLN A 143 12.78 9.08 13.63
N ILE A 144 11.84 9.04 14.59
CA ILE A 144 11.75 10.00 15.68
C ILE A 144 13.01 9.89 16.55
N LEU A 145 13.37 8.67 16.95
CA LEU A 145 14.56 8.43 17.77
C LEU A 145 15.85 8.83 17.03
N ALA A 146 15.98 8.52 15.74
CA ALA A 146 17.14 8.95 14.97
C ALA A 146 17.25 10.48 14.88
N GLN A 147 16.13 11.20 14.77
CA GLN A 147 16.13 12.66 14.75
C GLN A 147 16.56 13.25 16.09
N GLU A 148 16.10 12.67 17.19
CA GLU A 148 16.45 13.14 18.53
C GLU A 148 17.89 12.80 18.89
N LEU A 149 18.37 11.59 18.55
CA LEU A 149 19.79 11.24 18.64
C LEU A 149 20.65 12.23 17.84
N TYR A 150 20.22 12.62 16.63
CA TYR A 150 20.95 13.60 15.83
C TYR A 150 20.98 14.97 16.51
N THR A 151 19.83 15.41 17.03
CA THR A 151 19.72 16.70 17.72
C THR A 151 20.64 16.71 18.94
N LYS A 152 20.58 15.68 19.79
CA LYS A 152 21.38 15.58 21.02
C LYS A 152 22.88 15.44 20.78
N HIS A 153 23.31 14.60 19.84
CA HIS A 153 24.72 14.22 19.67
C HIS A 153 25.44 14.94 18.51
N VAL A 154 24.71 15.63 17.63
CA VAL A 154 25.29 16.35 16.49
C VAL A 154 24.97 17.84 16.53
N VAL A 155 23.73 18.23 16.83
CA VAL A 155 23.33 19.64 16.80
C VAL A 155 23.64 20.35 18.13
N ASP A 156 23.20 19.77 19.24
CA ASP A 156 23.26 20.40 20.57
C ASP A 156 24.51 20.00 21.36
N ALA A 157 25.30 19.04 20.87
CA ALA A 157 26.50 18.55 21.54
C ALA A 157 27.65 19.56 21.49
N THR A 158 28.34 19.77 22.62
CA THR A 158 29.57 20.58 22.68
C THR A 158 30.65 20.07 21.72
N THR A 159 30.70 18.75 21.52
CA THR A 159 31.56 18.09 20.52
C THR A 159 30.68 17.24 19.61
N PRO A 160 30.25 17.77 18.45
CA PRO A 160 29.40 17.04 17.51
C PRO A 160 30.03 15.74 17.01
N LEU A 161 29.24 14.66 16.97
CA LEU A 161 29.67 13.42 16.32
C LEU A 161 29.86 13.62 14.81
N THR A 162 30.87 12.97 14.25
CA THR A 162 31.00 12.84 12.79
C THR A 162 29.88 11.97 12.23
N ASN A 163 29.64 12.06 10.92
CA ASN A 163 28.62 11.23 10.26
C ASN A 163 28.87 9.72 10.43
N VAL A 164 30.15 9.29 10.47
CA VAL A 164 30.51 7.88 10.67
C VAL A 164 30.18 7.42 12.09
N GLU A 165 30.52 8.23 13.09
CA GLU A 165 30.22 7.94 14.50
C GLU A 165 28.71 7.96 14.76
N PHE A 166 27.98 8.89 14.13
CA PHE A 166 26.54 8.97 14.26
C PHE A 166 25.83 7.76 13.61
N ILE A 167 26.30 7.27 12.46
CA ILE A 167 25.79 6.04 11.85
C ILE A 167 26.02 4.85 12.78
N ALA A 168 27.22 4.75 13.38
CA ALA A 168 27.52 3.68 14.33
C ALA A 168 26.62 3.74 15.58
N LEU A 169 26.34 4.94 16.08
CA LEU A 169 25.39 5.16 17.17
C LEU A 169 23.99 4.67 16.82
N ILE A 170 23.45 5.05 15.65
CA ILE A 170 22.13 4.59 15.19
C ILE A 170 22.07 3.06 15.07
N MET A 171 23.09 2.45 14.48
CA MET A 171 23.13 0.99 14.33
C MET A 171 23.05 0.28 15.68
N LYS A 172 23.81 0.79 16.67
CA LYS A 172 23.87 0.24 18.02
C LYS A 172 22.57 0.46 18.79
N GLU A 173 22.07 1.69 18.84
CA GLU A 173 20.94 2.06 19.72
C GLU A 173 19.58 1.68 19.13
N LEU A 174 19.45 1.60 17.80
CA LEU A 174 18.17 1.31 17.12
C LEU A 174 18.12 -0.08 16.46
N ASP A 175 19.14 -0.92 16.67
CA ASP A 175 19.30 -2.24 16.06
C ASP A 175 18.99 -2.21 14.56
N MET A 176 19.83 -1.51 13.81
CA MET A 176 19.64 -1.25 12.37
C MET A 176 20.82 -1.74 11.55
N SER A 177 20.53 -2.17 10.32
CA SER A 177 21.56 -2.41 9.32
C SER A 177 22.26 -1.11 8.91
N LEU A 178 23.48 -1.23 8.39
CA LEU A 178 24.27 -0.09 7.90
C LEU A 178 23.52 0.73 6.84
N ALA A 179 22.83 0.05 5.91
CA ALA A 179 22.04 0.70 4.86
C ALA A 179 20.87 1.51 5.46
N GLY A 180 20.19 0.96 6.47
CA GLY A 180 19.15 1.66 7.21
C GLY A 180 19.70 2.87 7.95
N ALA A 181 20.77 2.70 8.72
CA ALA A 181 21.39 3.77 9.50
C ALA A 181 21.86 4.95 8.63
N ARG A 182 22.46 4.67 7.46
CA ARG A 182 22.84 5.71 6.48
C ARG A 182 21.63 6.52 6.01
N THR A 183 20.51 5.86 5.73
CA THR A 183 19.28 6.51 5.28
C THR A 183 18.71 7.43 6.35
N TYR A 184 18.65 6.96 7.60
CA TYR A 184 18.14 7.77 8.71
C TYR A 184 19.08 8.92 9.08
N ALA A 185 20.40 8.71 9.05
CA ALA A 185 21.38 9.77 9.26
C ALA A 185 21.23 10.90 8.22
N TYR A 186 21.09 10.54 6.93
CA TYR A 186 20.85 11.50 5.86
C TYR A 186 19.54 12.28 6.09
N ASN A 187 18.45 11.58 6.41
CA ASN A 187 17.16 12.20 6.65
C ASN A 187 17.17 13.14 7.87
N ALA A 188 17.87 12.75 8.95
CA ALA A 188 17.96 13.56 10.16
C ALA A 188 18.68 14.90 9.92
N LYS A 189 19.81 14.85 9.19
CA LYS A 189 20.54 16.04 8.73
C LYS A 189 19.68 16.93 7.83
N LYS A 190 19.02 16.33 6.84
CA LYS A 190 18.16 17.08 5.90
C LYS A 190 16.99 17.77 6.62
N ASN A 191 16.45 17.16 7.66
CA ASN A 191 15.35 17.73 8.44
C ASN A 191 15.81 18.83 9.40
N SER A 192 17.03 18.76 9.95
CA SER A 192 17.56 19.83 10.81
C SER A 192 17.90 21.09 10.02
N GLU A 193 18.35 20.96 8.77
CA GLU A 193 18.63 22.11 7.87
C GLU A 193 17.36 22.85 7.40
N ARG A 194 16.17 22.29 7.64
CA ARG A 194 14.88 22.86 7.24
C ARG A 194 14.15 23.62 8.35
N LYS A 195 14.68 23.59 9.57
CA LYS A 195 14.15 24.31 10.74
C LYS A 195 14.88 25.63 10.89
#